data_AF-A0A5M8P3S8-F1
#
_entry.id   AF-A0A5M8P3S8-F1
#
_cell.length_a   1.000
_cell.length_b   1.000
_cell.length_c   1.000
_cell.angle_alpha   90.00
_cell.angle_beta   90.00
_cell.angle_gamma   90.00
#
_symmetry.space_group_name_H-M   'P 1'
#
loop_
_entity.id
_entity.type
_entity.pdbx_description
1 polymer ?
#
loop_
_entity_poly.entity_id
_entity_poly.type
_entity_poly.pdbx_seq_one_letter_code
_entity_poly.pdbx_strand_id
1 'polypeptide(L)'
;MKSNSDVRPPILQNLGDGSWHYNYHIKEVQITQESGEDKTVFEYETVHIWGNPDYETIANAVIAEHYSPSEETALINKYNAFNMKLSIDPTDNGKYETYLKDVTGLKATIKEDLRALGRLEPEPAKILEQIITGKIAEIDAYDTSDKVNSFLFNEQKTWIDAGTRAVFRNSIDSAELLQEETIQMPIAGTILTVPVAVAKLMLAKIQRYADNAAIVTTGHKFVVSTLTSIAEVDAYNFKAGYPAKEVFNV
;
A
#
# COMPACT_ATOMS: atom_id res chain seq x y z
N MET A 1 -11.72 13.21 -26.94
CA MET A 1 -12.42 12.84 -28.19
C MET A 1 -11.57 11.89 -29.02
N LYS A 2 -12.18 10.85 -29.63
CA LYS A 2 -11.47 9.98 -30.60
C LYS A 2 -11.31 10.70 -31.93
N SER A 3 -10.11 10.63 -32.48
CA SER A 3 -9.71 11.31 -33.71
C SER A 3 -8.94 10.36 -34.62
N ASN A 4 -8.90 10.67 -35.91
CA ASN A 4 -8.08 9.98 -36.89
C ASN A 4 -7.32 10.97 -37.78
N SER A 5 -6.20 10.53 -38.34
CA SER A 5 -5.37 11.34 -39.23
C SER A 5 -4.58 10.46 -40.19
N ASP A 6 -4.38 10.94 -41.41
CA ASP A 6 -3.52 10.31 -42.41
C ASP A 6 -2.02 10.48 -42.08
N VAL A 7 -1.69 11.44 -41.23
CA VAL A 7 -0.33 11.74 -40.78
C VAL A 7 -0.26 11.54 -39.28
N ARG A 8 0.83 10.92 -38.80
CA ARG A 8 1.03 10.70 -37.36
C ARG A 8 0.98 12.03 -36.61
N PRO A 9 0.00 12.24 -35.70
CA PRO A 9 -0.09 13.49 -34.96
C PRO A 9 1.08 13.60 -33.98
N PRO A 10 1.58 14.82 -33.70
CA PRO A 10 2.54 15.02 -32.62
C PRO A 10 1.85 14.81 -31.28
N ILE A 11 2.60 14.31 -30.28
CA ILE A 11 2.08 14.11 -28.90
C ILE A 11 1.56 15.44 -28.33
N LEU A 12 2.30 16.54 -28.54
CA LEU A 12 1.87 17.89 -28.22
C LEU A 12 1.85 18.75 -29.48
N GLN A 13 0.68 19.28 -29.82
CA GLN A 13 0.48 20.19 -30.95
C GLN A 13 0.19 21.59 -30.43
N ASN A 14 1.05 22.56 -30.75
CA ASN A 14 0.81 23.98 -30.46
C ASN A 14 -0.20 24.55 -31.48
N LEU A 15 -1.26 25.19 -31.01
CA LEU A 15 -2.30 25.77 -31.86
C LEU A 15 -2.05 27.24 -32.24
N GLY A 16 -1.04 27.89 -31.64
CA GLY A 16 -0.61 29.25 -31.98
C GLY A 16 -1.39 30.37 -31.29
N ASP A 17 -2.43 30.04 -30.52
CA ASP A 17 -3.27 30.97 -29.74
C ASP A 17 -3.02 30.88 -28.23
N GLY A 18 -1.95 30.17 -27.82
CA GLY A 18 -1.65 29.88 -26.42
C GLY A 18 -2.32 28.61 -25.89
N SER A 19 -2.97 27.85 -26.76
CA SER A 19 -3.51 26.52 -26.45
C SER A 19 -2.78 25.40 -27.20
N TRP A 20 -3.01 24.17 -26.74
CA TRP A 20 -2.36 22.97 -27.22
C TRP A 20 -3.36 21.82 -27.34
N HIS A 21 -3.13 20.92 -28.29
CA HIS A 21 -3.67 19.57 -28.24
C HIS A 21 -2.65 18.62 -27.65
N TYR A 22 -3.10 17.78 -26.71
CA TYR A 22 -2.38 16.59 -26.29
C TYR A 22 -3.02 15.36 -26.93
N ASN A 23 -2.26 14.68 -27.79
CA ASN A 23 -2.67 13.51 -28.55
C ASN A 23 -2.04 12.27 -27.93
N TYR A 24 -2.87 11.34 -27.45
CA TYR A 24 -2.44 10.16 -26.71
C TYR A 24 -3.10 8.89 -27.25
N HIS A 25 -2.58 7.72 -26.85
CA HIS A 25 -2.99 6.42 -27.38
C HIS A 25 -2.93 6.34 -28.92
N ILE A 26 -1.92 6.98 -29.53
CA ILE A 26 -1.74 7.01 -30.98
C ILE A 26 -1.40 5.61 -31.49
N LYS A 27 -2.29 5.05 -32.32
CA LYS A 27 -2.16 3.72 -32.92
C LYS A 27 -2.12 3.82 -34.44
N GLU A 28 -1.20 3.09 -35.06
CA GLU A 28 -1.13 2.93 -36.51
C GLU A 28 -2.06 1.80 -36.95
N VAL A 29 -2.93 2.08 -37.90
CA VAL A 29 -3.97 1.16 -38.40
C VAL A 29 -3.88 1.12 -39.93
N GLN A 30 -3.90 -0.09 -40.49
CA GLN A 30 -3.97 -0.30 -41.94
C GLN A 30 -5.44 -0.41 -42.36
N ILE A 31 -5.86 0.43 -43.31
CA ILE A 31 -7.20 0.39 -43.89
C ILE A 31 -7.10 0.11 -45.39
N THR A 32 -7.96 -0.78 -45.89
CA THR A 32 -8.09 -1.02 -47.33
C THR A 32 -9.15 -0.06 -47.89
N GLN A 33 -8.76 0.76 -48.86
CA GLN A 33 -9.67 1.71 -49.50
C GLN A 33 -10.61 1.00 -50.48
N GLU A 34 -11.68 1.69 -50.89
CA GLU A 34 -12.61 1.19 -51.92
C GLU A 34 -11.91 0.94 -53.28
N SER A 35 -10.77 1.59 -53.53
CA SER A 35 -9.90 1.34 -54.69
C SER A 35 -9.12 0.03 -54.63
N GLY A 36 -9.12 -0.66 -53.48
CA GLY A 36 -8.32 -1.87 -53.22
C GLY A 36 -6.89 -1.59 -52.77
N GLU A 37 -6.50 -0.33 -52.59
CA GLU A 37 -5.18 0.06 -52.07
C GLU A 37 -5.19 0.17 -50.53
N ASP A 38 -4.15 -0.37 -49.90
CA ASP A 38 -3.94 -0.23 -48.45
C ASP A 38 -3.35 1.14 -48.11
N LYS A 39 -3.85 1.76 -47.03
CA LYS A 39 -3.38 3.03 -46.50
C LYS A 39 -3.20 2.95 -44.99
N THR A 40 -2.08 3.51 -44.53
CA THR A 40 -1.82 3.76 -43.11
C THR A 40 -2.62 4.97 -42.63
N VAL A 41 -3.39 4.80 -41.55
CA VAL A 41 -4.08 5.86 -40.81
C VAL A 41 -3.72 5.76 -39.33
N PHE A 42 -3.72 6.89 -38.62
CA PHE A 42 -3.45 6.94 -37.18
C PHE A 42 -4.74 7.24 -36.42
N GLU A 43 -5.13 6.36 -35.50
CA GLU A 43 -6.21 6.58 -34.54
C GLU A 43 -5.64 7.04 -33.20
N TYR A 44 -6.26 8.03 -32.56
CA TYR A 44 -5.77 8.58 -31.30
C TYR A 44 -6.88 9.28 -30.52
N GLU A 45 -6.61 9.59 -29.26
CA GLU A 45 -7.45 10.44 -28.44
C GLU A 45 -6.80 11.82 -28.31
N THR A 46 -7.62 12.87 -28.23
CA THR A 46 -7.13 14.23 -28.07
C THR A 46 -7.92 15.00 -27.01
N VAL A 47 -7.20 15.85 -26.28
CA VAL A 47 -7.76 16.85 -25.36
C VAL A 47 -7.18 18.21 -25.65
N HIS A 48 -8.00 19.25 -25.41
CA HIS A 48 -7.61 20.65 -25.57
C HIS A 48 -7.11 21.20 -24.24
N ILE A 49 -5.98 21.91 -24.26
CA ILE A 49 -5.31 22.42 -23.07
C ILE A 49 -4.98 23.90 -23.28
N TRP A 50 -5.37 24.73 -22.33
CA TRP A 50 -5.00 26.15 -22.31
C TRP A 50 -3.72 26.37 -21.49
N GLY A 51 -2.81 27.21 -21.99
CA GLY A 51 -1.59 27.59 -21.29
C GLY A 51 -0.43 26.61 -21.51
N ASN A 52 0.42 26.45 -20.50
CA ASN A 52 1.60 25.58 -20.58
C ASN A 52 1.19 24.11 -20.39
N PRO A 53 1.46 23.20 -21.35
CA PRO A 53 1.09 21.79 -21.24
C PRO A 53 2.16 21.05 -20.41
N ASP A 54 2.00 21.10 -19.09
CA ASP A 54 2.74 20.30 -18.12
C ASP A 54 1.93 19.06 -17.66
N TYR A 55 2.53 18.23 -16.80
CA TYR A 55 1.89 17.01 -16.32
C TYR A 55 0.54 17.27 -15.65
N GLU A 56 0.43 18.32 -14.83
CA GLU A 56 -0.79 18.58 -14.06
C GLU A 56 -1.93 19.04 -14.97
N THR A 57 -1.65 19.99 -15.86
CA THR A 57 -2.64 20.49 -16.84
C THR A 57 -3.11 19.41 -17.80
N ILE A 58 -2.20 18.56 -18.29
CA ILE A 58 -2.54 17.43 -19.16
C ILE A 58 -3.35 16.38 -18.39
N ALA A 59 -2.89 15.96 -17.20
CA ALA A 59 -3.59 14.94 -16.41
C ALA A 59 -5.00 15.36 -16.05
N ASN A 60 -5.20 16.62 -15.66
CA ASN A 60 -6.53 17.14 -15.35
C ASN A 60 -7.43 17.14 -16.59
N ALA A 61 -6.93 17.59 -17.75
CA ALA A 61 -7.69 17.60 -19.00
C ALA A 61 -8.07 16.18 -19.48
N VAL A 62 -7.13 15.23 -19.38
CA VAL A 62 -7.37 13.83 -19.76
C VAL A 62 -8.37 13.16 -18.83
N ILE A 63 -8.23 13.32 -17.51
CA ILE A 63 -9.15 12.70 -16.55
C ILE A 63 -10.56 13.29 -16.70
N ALA A 64 -10.67 14.61 -16.88
CA ALA A 64 -11.96 15.28 -17.07
C ALA A 64 -12.71 14.86 -18.35
N GLU A 65 -12.00 14.37 -19.37
CA GLU A 65 -12.60 13.81 -20.59
C GLU A 65 -13.21 12.41 -20.35
N HIS A 66 -12.67 11.65 -19.38
CA HIS A 66 -13.12 10.29 -19.06
C HIS A 66 -14.11 10.24 -17.90
N TYR A 67 -13.97 11.14 -16.94
CA TYR A 67 -14.74 11.19 -15.70
C TYR A 67 -15.11 12.63 -15.37
N SER A 68 -16.41 12.89 -15.19
CA SER A 68 -16.85 14.19 -14.69
C SER A 68 -16.59 14.31 -13.17
N PRO A 69 -16.38 15.53 -12.64
CA PRO A 69 -16.16 15.73 -11.20
C PRO A 69 -17.29 15.18 -10.32
N SER A 70 -18.53 15.21 -10.80
CA SER A 70 -19.69 14.65 -10.10
C SER A 70 -19.67 13.12 -10.09
N GLU A 71 -19.24 12.48 -11.17
CA GLU A 71 -19.04 11.01 -11.21
C GLU A 71 -17.92 10.58 -10.27
N GLU A 72 -16.78 11.27 -10.29
CA GLU A 72 -15.66 11.00 -9.37
C GLU A 72 -16.11 11.09 -7.90
N THR A 73 -16.82 12.17 -7.56
CA THR A 73 -17.38 12.37 -6.22
C THR A 73 -18.37 11.26 -5.85
N ALA A 74 -19.23 10.85 -6.80
CA ALA A 74 -20.19 9.79 -6.56
C ALA A 74 -19.51 8.43 -6.34
N LEU A 75 -18.44 8.12 -7.08
CA LEU A 75 -17.65 6.91 -6.91
C LEU A 75 -16.99 6.86 -5.53
N ILE A 76 -16.36 7.96 -5.11
CA ILE A 76 -15.72 8.07 -3.78
C ILE A 76 -16.75 7.88 -2.67
N ASN A 77 -17.90 8.56 -2.77
CA ASN A 77 -18.94 8.46 -1.76
C ASN A 77 -19.50 7.04 -1.64
N LYS A 78 -19.72 6.35 -2.76
CA LYS A 78 -20.18 4.95 -2.78
C LYS A 78 -19.16 4.00 -2.19
N TYR A 79 -17.88 4.14 -2.57
CA TYR A 79 -16.78 3.37 -2.01
C TYR A 79 -16.67 3.56 -0.49
N ASN A 80 -16.74 4.81 -0.01
CA ASN A 80 -16.71 5.11 1.42
C ASN A 80 -17.93 4.54 2.15
N ALA A 81 -19.13 4.65 1.58
CA ALA A 81 -20.33 4.07 2.15
C ALA A 81 -20.21 2.54 2.28
N PHE A 82 -19.68 1.85 1.27
CA PHE A 82 -19.42 0.41 1.34
C PHE A 82 -18.41 0.07 2.45
N ASN A 83 -17.28 0.77 2.52
CA ASN A 83 -16.25 0.53 3.54
C ASN A 83 -16.74 0.82 4.97
N MET A 84 -17.62 1.80 5.14
CA MET A 84 -18.26 2.12 6.42
C MET A 84 -19.44 1.19 6.74
N LYS A 85 -19.73 0.19 5.90
CA LYS A 85 -20.87 -0.74 6.01
C LYS A 85 -22.24 -0.04 5.98
N LEU A 86 -22.30 1.13 5.34
CA LEU A 86 -23.53 1.87 5.04
C LEU A 86 -24.14 1.48 3.69
N SER A 87 -23.32 0.92 2.78
CA SER A 87 -23.75 0.20 1.58
C SER A 87 -23.35 -1.27 1.69
N ILE A 88 -24.20 -2.16 1.18
CA ILE A 88 -23.91 -3.61 1.05
C ILE A 88 -23.74 -4.04 -0.41
N ASP A 89 -23.82 -3.11 -1.36
CA ASP A 89 -23.64 -3.42 -2.78
C ASP A 89 -22.15 -3.63 -3.09
N PRO A 90 -21.70 -4.86 -3.40
CA PRO A 90 -20.29 -5.14 -3.67
C PRO A 90 -19.77 -4.43 -4.93
N THR A 91 -20.66 -3.94 -5.81
CA THR A 91 -20.26 -3.21 -7.01
C THR A 91 -19.73 -1.80 -6.70
N ASP A 92 -20.08 -1.22 -5.55
CA ASP A 92 -19.59 0.09 -5.12
C ASP A 92 -18.07 0.07 -4.89
N ASN A 93 -17.53 -1.04 -4.38
CA ASN A 93 -16.09 -1.24 -4.25
C ASN A 93 -15.42 -1.43 -5.63
N GLY A 94 -15.94 -2.36 -6.43
CA GLY A 94 -15.33 -2.73 -7.71
C GLY A 94 -15.29 -1.60 -8.74
N LYS A 95 -16.30 -0.72 -8.76
CA LYS A 95 -16.33 0.44 -9.68
C LYS A 95 -15.25 1.46 -9.35
N TYR A 96 -15.04 1.76 -8.07
CA TYR A 96 -13.98 2.69 -7.66
C TYR A 96 -12.59 2.10 -7.90
N GLU A 97 -12.40 0.81 -7.63
CA GLU A 97 -11.15 0.12 -7.99
C GLU A 97 -10.86 0.16 -9.50
N THR A 98 -11.90 0.04 -10.33
CA THR A 98 -11.78 0.15 -11.80
C THR A 98 -11.37 1.57 -12.20
N TYR A 99 -12.07 2.58 -11.69
CA TYR A 99 -11.71 3.99 -11.90
C TYR A 99 -10.25 4.28 -11.50
N LEU A 100 -9.80 3.79 -10.35
CA LEU A 100 -8.42 3.99 -9.89
C LEU A 100 -7.39 3.34 -10.80
N LYS A 101 -7.68 2.13 -11.33
CA LYS A 101 -6.80 1.46 -12.31
C LYS A 101 -6.71 2.27 -13.60
N ASP A 102 -7.85 2.75 -14.11
CA ASP A 102 -7.91 3.53 -15.35
C ASP A 102 -7.17 4.86 -15.22
N VAL A 103 -7.43 5.63 -14.16
CA VAL A 103 -6.73 6.91 -13.88
C VAL A 103 -5.24 6.69 -13.68
N THR A 104 -4.84 5.59 -13.03
CA THR A 104 -3.41 5.24 -12.87
C THR A 104 -2.77 4.94 -14.23
N GLY A 105 -3.46 4.20 -15.10
CA GLY A 105 -3.02 3.92 -16.47
C GLY A 105 -2.86 5.20 -17.30
N LEU A 106 -3.87 6.07 -17.31
CA LEU A 106 -3.82 7.35 -18.02
C LEU A 106 -2.65 8.21 -17.55
N LYS A 107 -2.44 8.33 -16.22
CA LYS A 107 -1.31 9.07 -15.66
C LYS A 107 0.04 8.46 -16.06
N ALA A 108 0.14 7.14 -16.14
CA ALA A 108 1.35 6.47 -16.59
C ALA A 108 1.68 6.81 -18.06
N THR A 109 0.69 6.72 -18.96
CA THR A 109 0.83 7.12 -20.37
C THR A 109 1.31 8.57 -20.50
N ILE A 110 0.68 9.50 -19.78
CA ILE A 110 1.06 10.92 -19.80
C ILE A 110 2.52 11.12 -19.36
N LYS A 111 2.94 10.43 -18.29
CA LYS A 111 4.33 10.50 -17.83
C LYS A 111 5.30 9.97 -18.87
N GLU A 112 4.98 8.86 -19.52
CA GLU A 112 5.81 8.28 -20.60
C GLU A 112 5.94 9.24 -21.79
N ASP A 113 4.82 9.80 -22.25
CA ASP A 113 4.78 10.76 -23.33
C ASP A 113 5.59 12.03 -23.01
N LEU A 114 5.42 12.60 -21.82
CA LEU A 114 6.17 13.78 -21.41
C LEU A 114 7.67 13.51 -21.27
N ARG A 115 8.06 12.32 -20.81
CA ARG A 115 9.47 11.89 -20.79
C ARG A 115 10.03 11.73 -22.19
N ALA A 116 9.28 11.13 -23.12
CA ALA A 116 9.67 10.99 -24.51
C ALA A 116 9.87 12.36 -25.21
N LEU A 117 9.15 13.38 -24.75
CA LEU A 117 9.32 14.78 -25.18
C LEU A 117 10.41 15.55 -24.43
N GLY A 118 11.08 14.95 -23.43
CA GLY A 118 12.04 15.63 -22.56
C GLY A 118 11.43 16.72 -21.68
N ARG A 119 10.12 16.68 -21.45
CA ARG A 119 9.35 17.65 -20.63
C ARG A 119 9.10 17.17 -19.20
N LEU A 120 9.41 15.92 -18.92
CA LEU A 120 9.37 15.35 -17.59
C LEU A 120 10.65 14.54 -17.39
N GLU A 121 11.40 14.85 -16.34
CA GLU A 121 12.54 14.03 -15.96
C GLU A 121 12.08 12.60 -15.65
N PRO A 122 12.86 11.56 -16.01
CA PRO A 122 12.55 10.22 -15.55
C PRO A 122 12.49 10.22 -14.04
N GLU A 123 11.48 9.54 -13.46
CA GLU A 123 11.51 9.34 -12.02
C GLU A 123 12.81 8.60 -11.68
N PRO A 124 13.55 9.04 -10.65
CA PRO A 124 14.81 8.41 -10.31
C PRO A 124 14.53 6.93 -10.06
N ALA A 125 15.22 6.07 -10.80
CA ALA A 125 15.15 4.64 -10.55
C ALA A 125 15.51 4.40 -9.09
N LYS A 126 14.61 3.79 -8.31
CA LYS A 126 14.92 3.41 -6.93
C LYS A 126 16.12 2.49 -6.97
N ILE A 127 17.20 2.92 -6.32
CA ILE A 127 18.42 2.11 -6.22
C ILE A 127 18.17 0.95 -5.25
N LEU A 128 18.88 -0.16 -5.43
CA LEU A 128 18.75 -1.36 -4.59
C LEU A 128 18.82 -1.04 -3.08
N GLU A 129 19.72 -0.13 -2.70
CA GLU A 129 19.88 0.30 -1.30
C GLU A 129 18.60 0.94 -0.71
N GLN A 130 17.89 1.75 -1.50
CA GLN A 130 16.61 2.34 -1.08
C GLN A 130 15.52 1.29 -0.96
N ILE A 131 15.51 0.30 -1.86
CA ILE A 131 14.55 -0.82 -1.82
C ILE A 131 14.78 -1.69 -0.59
N ILE A 132 16.04 -2.03 -0.29
CA ILE A 132 16.43 -2.75 0.93
C ILE A 132 16.01 -1.96 2.18
N THR A 133 16.33 -0.66 2.22
CA THR A 133 15.96 0.23 3.34
C THR A 133 14.44 0.26 3.54
N GLY A 134 13.67 0.39 2.46
CA GLY A 134 12.21 0.36 2.50
C GLY A 134 11.67 -0.97 3.01
N LYS A 135 12.22 -2.10 2.54
CA LYS A 135 11.80 -3.43 2.99
C LYS A 135 12.11 -3.68 4.47
N ILE A 136 13.26 -3.20 4.95
CA ILE A 136 13.60 -3.25 6.38
C ILE A 136 12.59 -2.44 7.22
N ALA A 137 12.20 -1.24 6.74
CA ALA A 137 11.18 -0.44 7.41
C ALA A 137 9.80 -1.13 7.43
N GLU A 138 9.43 -1.86 6.37
CA GLU A 138 8.22 -2.69 6.36
C GLU A 138 8.28 -3.82 7.40
N ILE A 139 9.44 -4.45 7.55
CA ILE A 139 9.68 -5.48 8.58
C ILE A 139 9.51 -4.88 9.98
N ASP A 140 10.09 -3.70 10.23
CA ASP A 140 9.94 -2.97 11.49
C ASP A 140 8.48 -2.62 11.81
N ALA A 141 7.73 -2.14 10.82
CA ALA A 141 6.32 -1.85 10.97
C ALA A 141 5.49 -3.11 11.27
N TYR A 142 5.87 -4.25 10.69
CA TYR A 142 5.19 -5.53 10.94
C TYR A 142 5.50 -6.09 12.33
N ASP A 143 6.77 -6.07 12.74
CA ASP A 143 7.23 -6.49 14.07
C ASP A 143 6.55 -5.70 15.19
N THR A 144 6.35 -4.39 15.00
CA THR A 144 5.68 -3.53 15.97
C THR A 144 4.15 -3.62 15.94
N SER A 145 3.57 -4.25 14.91
CA SER A 145 2.11 -4.37 14.76
C SER A 145 1.50 -5.45 15.66
N ASP A 146 0.17 -5.43 15.77
CA ASP A 146 -0.61 -6.46 16.46
C ASP A 146 -0.53 -7.84 15.79
N LYS A 147 0.01 -7.94 14.57
CA LYS A 147 0.24 -9.23 13.91
C LYS A 147 1.33 -10.03 14.60
N VAL A 148 2.33 -9.36 15.16
CA VAL A 148 3.40 -9.97 15.95
C VAL A 148 3.17 -9.73 17.43
N ASN A 149 2.95 -8.49 17.85
CA ASN A 149 2.81 -8.11 19.25
C ASN A 149 1.35 -8.18 19.71
N SER A 150 0.80 -9.40 19.80
CA SER A 150 -0.45 -9.65 20.51
C SER A 150 -0.61 -11.10 20.96
N PHE A 151 -1.46 -11.30 21.96
CA PHE A 151 -1.98 -12.59 22.43
C PHE A 151 -3.47 -12.45 22.77
N LEU A 152 -4.14 -13.59 22.99
CA LEU A 152 -5.53 -13.60 23.49
C LEU A 152 -5.54 -13.79 24.99
N PHE A 153 -6.26 -12.92 25.69
CA PHE A 153 -6.46 -12.96 27.13
C PHE A 153 -7.96 -12.84 27.42
N ASN A 154 -8.57 -13.91 27.92
CA ASN A 154 -10.03 -13.98 28.14
C ASN A 154 -10.80 -13.48 26.90
N GLU A 155 -10.44 -14.03 25.73
CA GLU A 155 -10.96 -13.68 24.40
C GLU A 155 -10.62 -12.27 23.88
N GLN A 156 -10.04 -11.39 24.73
CA GLN A 156 -9.60 -10.06 24.35
C GLN A 156 -8.16 -10.08 23.80
N LYS A 157 -7.97 -9.48 22.62
CA LYS A 157 -6.63 -9.26 22.06
C LYS A 157 -5.89 -8.18 22.87
N THR A 158 -4.70 -8.49 23.35
CA THR A 158 -3.86 -7.55 24.11
C THR A 158 -2.37 -7.81 23.91
N TRP A 159 -1.52 -6.92 24.42
CA TRP A 159 -0.06 -7.07 24.45
C TRP A 159 0.51 -6.42 25.71
N ILE A 160 1.56 -7.03 26.25
CA ILE A 160 2.34 -6.48 27.37
C ILE A 160 3.72 -6.14 26.81
N ASP A 161 4.04 -4.86 26.71
CA ASP A 161 5.33 -4.38 26.19
C ASP A 161 6.51 -4.71 27.12
N ALA A 162 7.74 -4.50 26.64
CA ALA A 162 8.96 -4.85 27.39
C ALA A 162 9.06 -4.15 28.76
N GLY A 163 8.66 -2.89 28.85
CA GLY A 163 8.65 -2.13 30.10
C GLY A 163 7.63 -2.69 31.09
N THR A 164 6.40 -2.91 30.63
CA THR A 164 5.35 -3.51 31.46
C THR A 164 5.72 -4.92 31.90
N ARG A 165 6.36 -5.73 31.04
CA ARG A 165 6.89 -7.06 31.43
C ARG A 165 7.96 -6.97 32.51
N ALA A 166 8.86 -5.98 32.45
CA ALA A 166 9.88 -5.78 33.47
C ALA A 166 9.27 -5.39 34.82
N VAL A 167 8.24 -4.53 34.81
CA VAL A 167 7.47 -4.16 36.01
C VAL A 167 6.78 -5.39 36.61
N PHE A 168 6.08 -6.18 35.79
CA PHE A 168 5.40 -7.39 36.27
C PHE A 168 6.38 -8.42 36.83
N ARG A 169 7.57 -8.58 36.21
CA ARG A 169 8.61 -9.46 36.74
C ARG A 169 9.01 -9.05 38.16
N ASN A 170 9.34 -7.78 38.35
CA ASN A 170 9.73 -7.26 39.67
C ASN A 170 8.62 -7.43 40.71
N SER A 171 7.36 -7.25 40.31
CA SER A 171 6.20 -7.44 41.18
C SER A 171 6.00 -8.90 41.57
N ILE A 172 6.13 -9.83 40.62
CA ILE A 172 6.01 -11.28 40.85
C ILE A 172 7.15 -11.77 41.75
N ASP A 173 8.39 -11.36 41.47
CA ASP A 173 9.56 -11.75 42.27
C ASP A 173 9.43 -11.27 43.73
N SER A 174 8.83 -10.08 43.92
CA SER A 174 8.57 -9.51 45.25
C SER A 174 7.47 -10.29 46.00
N ALA A 175 6.36 -10.62 45.33
CA ALA A 175 5.28 -11.43 45.89
C ALA A 175 5.77 -12.84 46.27
N GLU A 176 6.62 -13.45 45.44
CA GLU A 176 7.24 -14.75 45.71
C GLU A 176 8.16 -14.68 46.95
N LEU A 177 8.96 -13.62 47.07
CA LEU A 177 9.84 -13.40 48.24
C LEU A 177 9.05 -13.22 49.54
N LEU A 178 7.90 -12.54 49.47
CA LEU A 178 7.00 -12.33 50.61
C LEU A 178 6.10 -13.54 50.90
N GLN A 179 6.20 -14.61 50.09
CA GLN A 179 5.38 -15.82 50.20
C GLN A 179 3.87 -15.54 50.06
N GLU A 180 3.50 -14.55 49.25
CA GLU A 180 2.11 -14.27 48.94
C GLU A 180 1.52 -15.41 48.08
N GLU A 181 0.28 -15.81 48.37
CA GLU A 181 -0.38 -16.85 47.59
C GLU A 181 -0.82 -16.34 46.21
N THR A 182 -1.27 -15.08 46.15
CA THR A 182 -1.86 -14.46 44.96
C THR A 182 -1.32 -13.07 44.72
N ILE A 183 -1.29 -12.65 43.45
CA ILE A 183 -0.90 -11.30 43.01
C ILE A 183 -1.99 -10.68 42.14
N GLN A 184 -2.09 -9.35 42.19
CA GLN A 184 -2.97 -8.55 41.32
C GLN A 184 -2.19 -7.92 40.18
N MET A 185 -2.64 -8.12 38.94
CA MET A 185 -2.01 -7.57 37.74
C MET A 185 -3.02 -6.83 36.86
N PRO A 186 -2.80 -5.56 36.51
CA PRO A 186 -3.64 -4.84 35.57
C PRO A 186 -3.33 -5.29 34.12
N ILE A 187 -4.23 -6.04 33.49
CA ILE A 187 -4.10 -6.51 32.10
C ILE A 187 -5.34 -6.10 31.32
N ALA A 188 -5.13 -5.46 30.17
CA ALA A 188 -6.19 -5.10 29.23
C ALA A 188 -7.34 -4.25 29.84
N GLY A 189 -7.04 -3.43 30.85
CA GLY A 189 -8.05 -2.61 31.56
C GLY A 189 -8.78 -3.32 32.69
N THR A 190 -8.40 -4.56 33.01
CA THR A 190 -8.95 -5.35 34.11
C THR A 190 -7.87 -5.66 35.15
N ILE A 191 -8.26 -5.88 36.41
CA ILE A 191 -7.33 -6.33 37.47
C ILE A 191 -7.52 -7.84 37.63
N LEU A 192 -6.49 -8.60 37.28
CA LEU A 192 -6.45 -10.05 37.42
C LEU A 192 -5.85 -10.44 38.78
N THR A 193 -6.57 -11.22 39.59
CA THR A 193 -6.04 -11.83 40.82
C THR A 193 -5.75 -13.31 40.55
N VAL A 194 -4.49 -13.71 40.59
CA VAL A 194 -4.06 -15.09 40.27
C VAL A 194 -2.98 -15.58 41.23
N PRO A 195 -2.79 -16.92 41.36
CA PRO A 195 -1.65 -17.45 42.08
C PRO A 195 -0.34 -16.92 41.53
N VAL A 196 0.63 -16.62 42.41
CA VAL A 196 1.95 -16.09 42.01
C VAL A 196 2.64 -17.00 40.98
N ALA A 197 2.55 -18.32 41.16
CA ALA A 197 3.10 -19.30 40.22
C ALA A 197 2.48 -19.22 38.81
N VAL A 198 1.17 -18.94 38.72
CA VAL A 198 0.45 -18.79 37.44
C VAL A 198 0.88 -17.50 36.75
N ALA A 199 0.96 -16.39 37.48
CA ALA A 199 1.47 -15.12 36.96
C ALA A 199 2.90 -15.25 36.41
N LYS A 200 3.78 -15.95 37.15
CA LYS A 200 5.17 -16.21 36.75
C LYS A 200 5.23 -17.01 35.44
N LEU A 201 4.44 -18.08 35.32
CA LEU A 201 4.39 -18.89 34.10
C LEU A 201 3.84 -18.10 32.91
N MET A 202 2.78 -17.32 33.12
CA MET A 202 2.20 -16.45 32.08
C MET A 202 3.24 -15.45 31.56
N LEU A 203 3.91 -14.73 32.46
CA LEU A 203 4.93 -13.76 32.07
C LEU A 203 6.12 -14.42 31.36
N ALA A 204 6.55 -15.60 31.80
CA ALA A 204 7.62 -16.36 31.16
C ALA A 204 7.25 -16.75 29.72
N LYS A 205 6.02 -17.23 29.48
CA LYS A 205 5.52 -17.55 28.13
C LYS A 205 5.52 -16.34 27.22
N ILE A 206 5.00 -15.20 27.70
CA ILE A 206 4.97 -13.95 26.93
C ILE A 206 6.39 -13.48 26.60
N GLN A 207 7.31 -13.55 27.58
CA GLN A 207 8.72 -13.20 27.33
C GLN A 207 9.34 -14.11 26.26
N ARG A 208 9.13 -15.43 26.34
CA ARG A 208 9.68 -16.39 25.37
C ARG A 208 9.09 -16.20 23.97
N TYR A 209 7.80 -15.89 23.87
CA TYR A 209 7.19 -15.49 22.60
C TYR A 209 7.88 -14.24 22.04
N ALA A 210 8.03 -13.19 22.84
CA ALA A 210 8.66 -11.93 22.41
C ALA A 210 10.11 -12.13 21.94
N ASP A 211 10.90 -12.94 22.67
CA ASP A 211 12.27 -13.25 22.28
C ASP A 211 12.32 -13.98 20.93
N ASN A 212 11.46 -14.99 20.75
CA ASN A 212 11.42 -15.79 19.52
C ASN A 212 10.97 -14.95 18.32
N ALA A 213 9.97 -14.06 18.52
CA ALA A 213 9.54 -13.13 17.48
C ALA A 213 10.67 -12.15 17.09
N ALA A 214 11.40 -11.61 18.07
CA ALA A 214 12.54 -10.73 17.81
C ALA A 214 13.65 -11.42 17.01
N ILE A 215 13.95 -12.70 17.32
CA ILE A 215 14.92 -13.51 16.57
C ILE A 215 14.50 -13.66 15.10
N VAL A 216 13.22 -13.94 14.84
CA VAL A 216 12.67 -14.07 13.49
C VAL A 216 12.78 -12.73 12.74
N THR A 217 12.38 -11.62 13.37
CA THR A 217 12.49 -10.27 12.81
C THR A 217 13.94 -9.93 12.45
N THR A 218 14.89 -10.16 13.35
CA THR A 218 16.32 -9.94 13.07
C THR A 218 16.81 -10.80 11.91
N GLY A 219 16.39 -12.07 11.85
CA GLY A 219 16.70 -12.97 10.75
C GLY A 219 16.20 -12.44 9.40
N HIS A 220 14.96 -11.96 9.33
CA HIS A 220 14.41 -11.36 8.12
C HIS A 220 15.19 -10.13 7.66
N LYS A 221 15.54 -9.22 8.59
CA LYS A 221 16.33 -8.03 8.26
C LYS A 221 17.71 -8.40 7.70
N PHE A 222 18.36 -9.40 8.29
CA PHE A 222 19.65 -9.89 7.82
C PHE A 222 19.55 -10.48 6.41
N VAL A 223 18.55 -11.32 6.13
CA VAL A 223 18.39 -11.87 4.78
C VAL A 223 18.16 -10.75 3.77
N VAL A 224 17.23 -9.84 4.04
CA VAL A 224 16.91 -8.70 3.15
C VAL A 224 18.13 -7.82 2.88
N SER A 225 18.98 -7.55 3.88
CA SER A 225 20.17 -6.72 3.69
C SER A 225 21.27 -7.40 2.86
N THR A 226 21.17 -8.71 2.63
CA THR A 226 22.12 -9.48 1.81
C THR A 226 21.63 -9.74 0.38
N LEU A 227 20.39 -9.36 0.04
CA LEU A 227 19.83 -9.54 -1.29
C LEU A 227 20.50 -8.62 -2.31
N THR A 228 20.63 -9.09 -3.55
CA THR A 228 21.45 -8.43 -4.57
C THR A 228 20.65 -7.86 -5.73
N SER A 229 19.33 -8.08 -5.74
CA SER A 229 18.43 -7.59 -6.79
C SER A 229 17.11 -7.09 -6.24
N ILE A 230 16.50 -6.13 -6.94
CA ILE A 230 15.19 -5.57 -6.59
C ILE A 230 14.11 -6.66 -6.60
N ALA A 231 14.13 -7.54 -7.62
CA ALA A 231 13.16 -8.62 -7.74
C ALA A 231 13.18 -9.59 -6.54
N GLU A 232 14.37 -9.90 -6.01
CA GLU A 232 14.48 -10.72 -4.79
C GLU A 232 13.92 -10.02 -3.56
N VAL A 233 14.21 -8.72 -3.39
CA VAL A 233 13.72 -7.95 -2.25
C VAL A 233 12.20 -7.82 -2.28
N ASP A 234 11.62 -7.60 -3.45
CA ASP A 234 10.17 -7.49 -3.63
C ASP A 234 9.45 -8.84 -3.39
N ALA A 235 10.06 -9.95 -3.80
CA ALA A 235 9.50 -11.29 -3.61
C ALA A 235 9.65 -11.83 -2.18
N TYR A 236 10.47 -11.21 -1.33
CA TYR A 236 10.80 -11.74 0.00
C TYR A 236 9.60 -11.69 0.96
N ASN A 237 9.16 -12.86 1.44
CA ASN A 237 8.08 -12.98 2.42
C ASN A 237 8.62 -12.92 3.86
N PHE A 238 8.65 -11.71 4.43
CA PHE A 238 9.05 -11.49 5.82
C PHE A 238 7.95 -11.74 6.86
N LYS A 239 6.75 -12.19 6.46
CA LYS A 239 5.61 -12.40 7.39
C LYS A 239 5.54 -13.83 7.95
N ALA A 240 6.43 -14.71 7.50
CA ALA A 240 6.46 -16.13 7.86
C ALA A 240 7.40 -16.41 9.04
N GLY A 241 7.30 -17.59 9.65
CA GLY A 241 8.26 -18.06 10.65
C GLY A 241 8.08 -17.53 12.07
N TYR A 242 7.18 -16.56 12.29
CA TYR A 242 6.84 -16.07 13.63
C TYR A 242 6.20 -17.18 14.50
N PRO A 243 6.45 -17.19 15.82
CA PRO A 243 5.90 -18.19 16.73
C PRO A 243 4.36 -18.12 16.82
N ALA A 244 3.73 -19.23 17.20
CA ALA A 244 2.31 -19.25 17.53
C ALA A 244 2.03 -18.36 18.74
N LYS A 245 0.95 -17.59 18.69
CA LYS A 245 0.53 -16.68 19.76
C LYS A 245 0.00 -17.43 20.97
N GLU A 246 0.30 -16.91 22.15
CA GLU A 246 -0.24 -17.43 23.39
C GLU A 246 -1.75 -17.15 23.52
N VAL A 247 -2.43 -18.03 24.25
CA VAL A 247 -3.83 -17.88 24.64
C VAL A 247 -3.91 -18.15 26.14
N PHE A 248 -4.40 -17.16 26.89
CA PHE A 248 -4.58 -17.24 28.33
C PHE A 248 -6.06 -17.15 28.65
N ASN A 249 -6.59 -18.20 29.26
CA ASN A 249 -7.94 -18.23 29.83
C ASN A 249 -7.77 -18.38 31.34
N VAL A 250 -7.99 -17.28 32.07
CA VAL A 250 -7.66 -17.15 33.49
C VAL A 250 -8.84 -16.62 34.27
#